data_AF-A0A7X8IJN7-F1
#
_entry.id   AF-A0A7X8IJN7-F1
#
_cell.length_a   1.000
_cell.length_b   1.000
_cell.length_c   1.000
_cell.angle_alpha   90.00
_cell.angle_beta   90.00
_cell.angle_gamma   90.00
#
_symmetry.space_group_name_H-M   'P 1'
#
loop_
_entity.id
_entity.type
_entity.pdbx_description
1 polymer ?
#
loop_
_entity_poly.entity_id
_entity_poly.type
_entity_poly.pdbx_seq_one_letter_code
_entity_poly.pdbx_strand_id
1 'polypeptide(L)'
;MSLHQKEALYTLICSVVFFVLLLLLPIVSRGVSAEVILLLFALFILSLWFIRQRLGIRFSKLIQEERTIRFLAAMIAVHAFGAVVAVYAIVLYLLHRSVGQVPLPQVLLLATHSWLSLYAFWSLFILIIHKWGLPKAISTSS
;
A
#
# COMPACT_ATOMS: atom_id res chain seq x y z
N MET A 1 -4.39 19.92 11.96
CA MET A 1 -4.69 18.65 11.27
C MET A 1 -5.27 17.66 12.27
N SER A 2 -6.39 17.02 11.92
CA SER A 2 -6.99 15.93 12.68
C SER A 2 -6.02 14.74 12.82
N LEU A 3 -6.25 13.85 13.78
CA LEU A 3 -5.42 12.65 13.96
C LEU A 3 -5.38 11.79 12.68
N HIS A 4 -6.50 11.63 11.99
CA HIS A 4 -6.58 10.89 10.73
C HIS A 4 -5.82 11.56 9.58
N GLN A 5 -5.81 12.90 9.52
CA GLN A 5 -4.98 13.62 8.56
C GLN A 5 -3.48 13.45 8.85
N LYS A 6 -3.08 13.47 10.12
CA LYS A 6 -1.68 13.22 10.51
C LYS A 6 -1.24 11.80 10.18
N GLU A 7 -2.11 10.81 10.44
CA GLU A 7 -1.87 9.42 10.05
C GLU A 7 -1.67 9.27 8.55
N ALA A 8 -2.59 9.84 7.76
CA ALA A 8 -2.52 9.80 6.31
C ALA A 8 -1.25 10.49 5.80
N LEU A 9 -0.88 11.65 6.36
CA LEU A 9 0.35 12.34 5.98
C LEU A 9 1.61 11.52 6.27
N TYR A 10 1.74 10.98 7.47
CA TYR A 10 2.92 10.17 7.81
C TYR A 10 2.96 8.84 7.05
N THR A 11 1.80 8.23 6.80
CA THR A 11 1.69 7.04 5.96
C THR A 11 2.08 7.34 4.51
N LEU A 12 1.68 8.49 3.97
CA LEU A 12 2.06 8.94 2.63
C LEU A 12 3.58 9.14 2.54
N ILE A 13 4.16 9.89 3.48
CA ILE A 13 5.63 10.13 3.54
C ILE A 13 6.36 8.79 3.63
N CYS A 14 5.93 7.90 4.52
CA CYS A 14 6.51 6.56 4.67
C CYS A 14 6.42 5.78 3.35
N SER A 15 5.25 5.76 2.71
CA SER A 15 5.05 5.04 1.44
C SER A 15 5.96 5.59 0.35
N VAL A 16 6.09 6.90 0.21
CA VAL A 16 6.98 7.55 -0.77
C VAL A 16 8.45 7.22 -0.50
N VAL A 17 8.91 7.29 0.75
CA VAL A 17 10.29 6.94 1.12
C VAL A 17 10.59 5.49 0.73
N PHE A 18 9.75 4.54 1.13
CA PHE A 18 9.95 3.13 0.82
C PHE A 18 9.81 2.83 -0.68
N PHE A 19 8.99 3.59 -1.39
CA PHE A 19 8.87 3.51 -2.85
C PHE A 19 10.15 3.94 -3.55
N VAL A 20 10.73 5.07 -3.13
CA VAL A 20 12.03 5.52 -3.63
C VAL A 20 13.13 4.50 -3.31
N LEU A 21 13.17 3.96 -2.09
CA LEU A 21 14.13 2.91 -1.73
C LEU A 21 13.98 1.66 -2.60
N LEU A 22 12.74 1.24 -2.89
CA LEU A 22 12.47 0.11 -3.79
C LEU A 22 12.95 0.37 -5.22
N LEU A 23 12.81 1.60 -5.73
CA LEU A 23 13.30 1.99 -7.06
C LEU A 23 14.83 2.09 -7.14
N LEU A 24 15.50 2.42 -6.03
CA LEU A 24 16.96 2.49 -5.96
C LEU A 24 17.62 1.11 -5.82
N LEU A 25 16.89 0.08 -5.39
CA LEU A 25 17.43 -1.27 -5.18
C LEU A 25 18.19 -1.84 -6.39
N PRO A 26 17.63 -1.79 -7.63
CA PRO A 26 18.34 -2.28 -8.82
C PRO A 26 19.61 -1.50 -9.17
N ILE A 27 19.74 -0.25 -8.70
CA ILE A 27 20.90 0.61 -8.96
C ILE A 27 22.05 0.26 -8.00
N VAL A 28 21.71 0.00 -6.73
CA VAL A 28 22.69 -0.23 -5.66
C VAL A 28 23.14 -1.69 -5.58
N SER A 29 22.28 -2.64 -5.98
CA SER A 29 22.58 -4.07 -5.92
C SER A 29 22.70 -4.70 -7.31
N ARG A 30 23.82 -5.39 -7.58
CA ARG A 30 23.97 -6.25 -8.77
C ARG A 30 23.18 -7.53 -8.54
N GLY A 31 21.87 -7.45 -8.75
CA GLY A 31 20.91 -8.52 -8.47
C GLY A 31 20.14 -8.24 -7.20
N VAL A 32 18.83 -8.02 -7.34
CA VAL A 32 17.93 -7.82 -6.22
C VAL A 32 17.52 -9.19 -5.69
N SER A 33 18.01 -9.55 -4.51
CA SER A 33 17.64 -10.78 -3.82
C SER A 33 16.26 -10.65 -3.17
N ALA A 34 15.52 -11.76 -3.10
CA ALA A 34 14.17 -11.79 -2.54
C ALA A 34 14.16 -11.34 -1.06
N GLU A 35 15.20 -11.70 -0.33
CA GLU A 35 15.45 -11.38 1.07
C GLU A 35 15.47 -9.87 1.30
N VAL A 36 16.11 -9.11 0.40
CA VAL A 36 16.20 -7.65 0.52
C VAL A 36 14.86 -6.99 0.27
N ILE A 37 14.08 -7.49 -0.70
CA ILE A 37 12.72 -7.01 -0.96
C ILE A 37 11.83 -7.27 0.27
N LEU A 38 11.90 -8.48 0.83
CA LEU A 38 11.13 -8.87 2.01
C LEU A 38 11.53 -8.06 3.25
N LEU A 39 12.83 -7.79 3.44
CA LEU A 39 13.31 -6.94 4.52
C LEU A 39 12.76 -5.51 4.38
N LEU A 40 12.82 -4.95 3.17
CA LEU A 40 12.28 -3.61 2.90
C LEU A 40 10.77 -3.57 3.17
N PHE A 41 10.03 -4.60 2.75
CA PHE A 41 8.61 -4.74 3.02
C PHE A 41 8.31 -4.85 4.52
N ALA A 42 9.05 -5.68 5.26
CA ALA A 42 8.89 -5.82 6.71
C ALA A 42 9.17 -4.49 7.44
N LEU A 43 10.23 -3.77 7.06
CA LEU A 43 10.56 -2.45 7.60
C LEU A 43 9.47 -1.41 7.30
N PHE A 44 8.83 -1.48 6.12
CA PHE A 44 7.69 -0.64 5.80
C PHE A 44 6.52 -0.92 6.76
N ILE A 45 6.15 -2.19 6.95
CA ILE A 45 5.06 -2.57 7.87
C ILE A 45 5.36 -2.13 9.32
N LEU A 46 6.59 -2.34 9.78
CA LEU A 46 7.02 -1.90 11.11
C LEU A 46 6.97 -0.37 11.25
N SER A 47 7.32 0.37 10.21
CA SER A 47 7.24 1.84 10.20
C SER A 47 5.80 2.32 10.30
N LEU A 48 4.87 1.70 9.56
CA LEU A 48 3.44 2.00 9.67
C LEU A 48 2.90 1.69 11.08
N TRP A 49 3.28 0.55 11.64
CA TRP A 49 2.91 0.19 13.01
C TRP A 49 3.43 1.24 14.00
N PHE A 50 4.69 1.66 13.88
CA PHE A 50 5.29 2.68 14.74
C PHE A 50 4.57 4.03 14.63
N ILE A 51 4.22 4.48 13.42
CA ILE A 51 3.42 5.70 13.19
C ILE A 51 2.10 5.62 13.95
N ARG A 52 1.37 4.50 13.84
CA ARG A 52 0.07 4.32 14.50
C ARG A 52 0.19 4.32 16.02
N GLN A 53 1.23 3.66 16.57
CA GLN A 53 1.51 3.66 18.00
C GLN A 53 1.80 5.09 18.50
N ARG A 54 2.63 5.85 17.80
CA ARG A 54 3.00 7.23 18.18
C ARG A 54 1.82 8.20 18.12
N LEU A 55 0.90 8.00 17.19
CA LEU A 55 -0.31 8.82 17.07
C LEU A 55 -1.46 8.39 18.01
N GLY A 56 -1.32 7.27 18.73
CA GLY A 56 -2.34 6.79 19.67
C GLY A 56 -3.68 6.46 19.02
N ILE A 57 -3.67 6.06 17.74
CA ILE A 57 -4.89 5.88 16.95
C ILE A 57 -5.59 4.60 17.40
N ARG A 58 -6.81 4.76 17.90
CA ARG A 58 -7.72 3.65 18.21
C ARG A 58 -8.89 3.69 17.23
N PHE A 59 -9.09 2.61 16.48
CA PHE A 59 -10.18 2.46 15.50
C PHE A 59 -11.59 2.63 16.10
N SER A 60 -11.75 2.59 17.42
CA SER A 60 -13.06 2.69 18.06
C SER A 60 -13.70 4.10 17.98
N LYS A 61 -12.96 5.13 17.56
CA LYS A 61 -13.46 6.52 17.50
C LYS A 61 -14.07 6.93 16.15
N LEU A 62 -14.09 6.05 15.14
CA LEU A 62 -14.70 6.33 13.83
C LEU A 62 -16.20 6.05 13.86
N ILE A 63 -17.00 6.92 13.24
CA ILE A 63 -18.43 6.70 13.01
C ILE A 63 -18.61 5.41 12.21
N GLN A 64 -19.65 4.64 12.52
CA GLN A 64 -19.83 3.28 11.98
C GLN A 64 -19.91 3.26 10.44
N GLU A 65 -20.59 4.24 9.84
CA GLU A 65 -20.69 4.38 8.38
C GLU A 65 -19.34 4.65 7.71
N GLU A 66 -18.54 5.58 8.25
CA GLU A 66 -17.19 5.85 7.74
C GLU A 66 -16.28 4.62 7.83
N ARG A 67 -16.45 3.82 8.89
CA ARG A 67 -15.71 2.58 9.09
C ARG A 67 -16.06 1.54 8.03
N THR A 68 -17.34 1.37 7.72
CA THR A 68 -17.83 0.46 6.69
C THR A 68 -17.30 0.85 5.30
N ILE A 69 -17.38 2.14 4.95
CA ILE A 69 -16.88 2.63 3.65
C ILE A 69 -15.38 2.39 3.51
N ARG A 70 -14.60 2.74 4.55
CA ARG A 70 -13.15 2.50 4.56
C ARG A 70 -12.81 1.01 4.47
N PHE A 71 -13.57 0.16 5.14
CA PHE A 71 -13.38 -1.29 5.11
C PHE A 71 -13.69 -1.87 3.73
N LEU A 72 -14.82 -1.52 3.12
CA LEU A 72 -15.21 -2.00 1.79
C LEU A 72 -14.18 -1.57 0.73
N ALA A 73 -13.77 -0.31 0.77
CA ALA A 73 -12.77 0.21 -0.14
C ALA A 73 -11.39 -0.45 0.07
N ALA A 74 -10.99 -0.71 1.32
CA ALA A 74 -9.79 -1.49 1.61
C ALA A 74 -9.90 -2.93 1.08
N MET A 75 -11.06 -3.58 1.22
CA MET A 75 -11.27 -4.93 0.68
C MET A 75 -11.15 -4.95 -0.85
N ILE A 76 -11.82 -4.03 -1.55
CA ILE A 76 -11.75 -3.93 -3.01
C ILE A 76 -10.30 -3.72 -3.45
N ALA A 77 -9.57 -2.83 -2.77
CA ALA A 77 -8.20 -2.55 -3.10
C ALA A 77 -7.26 -3.74 -2.87
N VAL A 78 -7.46 -4.49 -1.78
CA VAL A 78 -6.70 -5.73 -1.51
C VAL A 78 -7.01 -6.81 -2.54
N HIS A 79 -8.26 -6.93 -3.00
CA HIS A 79 -8.61 -7.87 -4.08
C HIS A 79 -7.97 -7.46 -5.41
N ALA A 80 -8.04 -6.18 -5.77
CA ALA A 80 -7.38 -5.66 -6.98
C ALA A 80 -5.86 -5.88 -6.93
N PHE A 81 -5.24 -5.60 -5.79
CA PHE A 81 -3.83 -5.90 -5.52
C PHE A 81 -3.52 -7.40 -5.73
N GLY A 82 -4.28 -8.28 -5.09
CA GLY A 82 -4.09 -9.72 -5.19
C GLY A 82 -4.24 -10.23 -6.62
N ALA A 83 -5.22 -9.72 -7.36
CA ALA A 83 -5.44 -10.05 -8.76
C ALA A 83 -4.25 -9.64 -9.64
N VAL A 84 -3.73 -8.41 -9.48
CA VAL A 84 -2.57 -7.93 -10.24
C VAL A 84 -1.34 -8.80 -9.99
N VAL A 85 -1.03 -9.11 -8.73
CA VAL A 85 0.12 -9.95 -8.36
C VAL A 85 -0.06 -11.37 -8.91
N ALA A 86 -1.26 -11.95 -8.78
CA ALA A 86 -1.55 -13.29 -9.29
C ALA A 86 -1.43 -13.38 -10.82
N VAL A 87 -2.05 -12.45 -11.55
CA VAL A 87 -1.96 -12.41 -13.02
C VAL A 87 -0.51 -12.26 -13.47
N TYR A 88 0.26 -11.38 -12.84
CA TYR A 88 1.67 -11.21 -13.17
C TYR A 88 2.51 -12.47 -12.90
N ALA A 89 2.29 -13.14 -11.76
CA ALA A 89 2.95 -14.41 -11.45
C ALA A 89 2.60 -15.51 -12.46
N ILE A 90 1.33 -15.59 -12.90
CA ILE A 90 0.89 -16.52 -13.95
C ILE A 90 1.58 -16.21 -15.28
N VAL A 91 1.64 -14.94 -15.69
CA VAL A 91 2.32 -14.54 -16.93
C VAL A 91 3.81 -14.89 -16.87
N LEU A 92 4.48 -14.59 -15.75
CA LEU A 92 5.89 -14.94 -15.57
C LEU A 92 6.12 -16.44 -15.59
N TYR A 93 5.25 -17.23 -14.96
CA TYR A 93 5.28 -18.69 -15.04
C TYR A 93 5.19 -19.17 -16.49
N LEU A 94 4.22 -18.67 -17.26
CA LEU A 94 4.03 -19.08 -18.65
C LEU A 94 5.25 -18.72 -19.52
N LEU A 95 5.89 -17.57 -19.28
CA LEU A 95 7.10 -17.15 -19.99
C LEU A 95 8.35 -17.97 -19.62
N HIS A 96 8.45 -18.42 -18.36
CA HIS A 96 9.61 -19.17 -17.84
C HIS A 96 9.32 -20.67 -17.66
N ARG A 97 8.23 -21.17 -18.26
CA ARG A 97 7.75 -22.56 -18.09
C ARG A 97 8.79 -23.62 -18.46
N SER A 98 9.74 -23.30 -19.34
CA SER A 98 10.84 -24.19 -19.72
C SER A 98 11.80 -24.48 -18.56
N VAL A 99 11.88 -23.58 -17.57
CA VAL A 99 12.73 -23.70 -16.38
C VAL A 99 11.93 -24.25 -15.19
N GLY A 100 10.60 -24.36 -15.31
CA GLY A 100 9.72 -24.87 -14.26
C GLY A 100 9.65 -24.00 -12.99
N GLN A 101 10.08 -22.74 -13.06
CA GLN A 101 10.16 -21.84 -11.92
C GLN A 101 9.56 -20.48 -12.23
N VAL A 102 8.88 -19.88 -11.24
CA VAL A 102 8.45 -18.48 -11.29
C VAL A 102 9.59 -17.64 -10.72
N PRO A 103 10.07 -16.61 -11.44
CA PRO A 103 11.17 -15.78 -10.97
C PRO A 103 10.68 -14.91 -9.79
N LEU A 104 10.91 -15.42 -8.58
CA LEU A 104 10.34 -14.94 -7.33
C LEU A 104 10.69 -13.48 -7.00
N PRO A 105 11.93 -12.99 -7.22
CA PRO A 105 12.26 -11.59 -6.94
C PRO A 105 11.37 -10.60 -7.72
N GLN A 106 11.00 -10.92 -8.96
CA GLN A 106 10.16 -10.08 -9.81
C GLN A 106 8.72 -10.02 -9.29
N VAL A 107 8.17 -11.16 -8.84
CA VAL A 107 6.84 -11.22 -8.22
C VAL A 107 6.83 -10.43 -6.91
N LEU A 108 7.86 -10.60 -6.07
CA LEU A 108 7.99 -9.86 -4.81
C LEU A 108 8.17 -8.36 -5.04
N LEU A 109 8.91 -7.97 -6.07
CA LEU A 109 9.11 -6.57 -6.43
C LEU A 109 7.77 -5.93 -6.83
N LEU A 110 6.99 -6.60 -7.69
CA LEU A 110 5.67 -6.11 -8.10
C LEU A 110 4.69 -6.06 -6.92
N ALA A 111 4.69 -7.09 -6.06
CA ALA A 111 3.85 -7.11 -4.87
C ALA A 111 4.20 -5.95 -3.93
N THR A 112 5.48 -5.74 -3.66
CA THR A 112 5.94 -4.64 -2.80
C THR A 112 5.59 -3.29 -3.41
N HIS A 113 5.85 -3.10 -4.70
CA HIS A 113 5.50 -1.90 -5.44
C HIS A 113 4.00 -1.60 -5.36
N SER A 114 3.16 -2.57 -5.73
CA SER A 114 1.70 -2.41 -5.76
C SER A 114 1.13 -2.11 -4.37
N TRP A 115 1.70 -2.73 -3.33
CA TRP A 115 1.31 -2.47 -1.94
C TRP A 115 1.66 -1.04 -1.51
N LEU A 116 2.87 -0.57 -1.81
CA LEU A 116 3.29 0.80 -1.51
C LEU A 116 2.45 1.83 -2.28
N SER A 117 2.18 1.58 -3.57
CA SER A 117 1.29 2.43 -4.37
C SER A 117 -0.11 2.52 -3.78
N LEU A 118 -0.65 1.40 -3.29
CA LEU A 118 -1.96 1.39 -2.63
C LEU A 118 -1.97 2.28 -1.39
N TYR A 119 -0.98 2.13 -0.51
CA TYR A 119 -0.88 2.96 0.69
C TYR A 119 -0.69 4.45 0.39
N ALA A 120 0.13 4.77 -0.62
CA ALA A 120 0.33 6.15 -1.07
C ALA A 120 -0.96 6.74 -1.63
N PHE A 121 -1.64 6.04 -2.55
CA PHE A 121 -2.89 6.49 -3.15
C PHE A 121 -3.99 6.68 -2.10
N TRP A 122 -4.16 5.70 -1.20
CA TRP A 122 -5.15 5.75 -0.14
C TRP A 122 -4.92 6.92 0.82
N SER A 123 -3.66 7.13 1.21
CA SER A 123 -3.28 8.23 2.09
C SER A 123 -3.50 9.60 1.43
N LEU A 124 -3.12 9.73 0.15
CA LEU A 124 -3.36 10.93 -0.63
C LEU A 124 -4.86 11.23 -0.76
N PHE A 125 -5.67 10.21 -1.05
CA PHE A 125 -7.12 10.32 -1.15
C PHE A 125 -7.75 10.85 0.16
N ILE A 126 -7.34 10.32 1.32
CA ILE A 126 -7.79 10.83 2.63
C ILE A 126 -7.44 12.31 2.81
N LEU A 127 -6.22 12.72 2.45
CA LEU A 127 -5.78 14.11 2.56
C LEU A 127 -6.55 15.04 1.64
N ILE A 128 -6.83 14.62 0.40
CA ILE A 128 -7.62 15.39 -0.57
C ILE A 128 -9.05 15.59 -0.06
N ILE A 129 -9.73 14.52 0.38
CA ILE A 129 -11.09 14.63 0.94
C ILE A 129 -11.13 15.61 2.12
N HIS A 130 -10.15 15.54 3.02
CA HIS A 130 -10.16 16.46 4.15
C HIS A 130 -9.81 17.91 3.78
N LYS A 131 -9.10 18.14 2.65
CA LYS A 131 -8.80 19.50 2.18
C LYS A 131 -9.98 20.10 1.44
N TRP A 132 -10.69 19.30 0.63
CA TRP A 132 -11.70 19.78 -0.33
C TRP A 132 -13.14 19.45 0.06
N GLY A 133 -13.34 18.69 1.14
CA GLY A 133 -14.63 18.12 1.50
C GLY A 133 -14.96 16.85 0.70
N LEU A 134 -16.00 16.14 1.12
CA LEU A 134 -16.58 15.06 0.31
C LEU A 134 -17.25 15.67 -0.94
N PRO A 135 -17.13 15.05 -2.12
CA PRO A 135 -17.90 15.47 -3.29
C PRO A 135 -19.41 15.52 -2.95
N LYS A 136 -20.11 16.60 -3.33
CA LYS A 136 -21.55 16.81 -3.08
C LYS A 136 -22.45 15.61 -3.47
N ALA A 137 -22.01 14.77 -4.39
CA ALA A 137 -22.73 13.55 -4.78
C ALA A 137 -22.89 12.51 -3.63
N ILE A 138 -22.07 12.60 -2.58
CA ILE A 138 -22.13 11.73 -1.40
C ILE A 138 -22.94 12.39 -0.27
N SER A 139 -23.19 13.71 -0.33
CA SER A 139 -23.87 14.47 0.74
C SER A 139 -25.38 14.58 0.55
N THR A 140 -25.96 13.99 -0.48
CA THR A 140 -27.40 14.11 -0.80
C THR A 140 -28.23 12.89 -0.37
N SER A 141 -27.69 12.00 0.47
CA SER A 141 -28.41 10.83 1.01
C SER A 141 -28.80 10.98 2.49
N SER A 142 -28.96 12.20 2.99
CA SER A 142 -29.49 12.51 4.34
C SER A 142 -30.74 13.37 4.24
#